data_AF-N2JIP1-F1
#
_entry.id   AF-N2JIP1-F1
#
_cell.length_a   1.000
_cell.length_b   1.000
_cell.length_c   1.000
_cell.angle_alpha   90.00
_cell.angle_beta   90.00
_cell.angle_gamma   90.00
#
_symmetry.space_group_name_H-M   'P 1'
#
loop_
_entity.id
_entity.type
_entity.pdbx_description
1 polymer ?
#
loop_
_entity_poly.entity_id
_entity_poly.type
_entity_poly.pdbx_seq_one_letter_code
_entity_poly.pdbx_strand_id
1 'polypeptide(L)'
;MPHPQGSNGNPVYVALNFDEVYEFVGQSGVNFRSTTDENMVARRGHAGDGVTPVIVLEGERNVHGRVCSSCWGHQTSCTGERISQAIVGLDNAANA
;
A
#
# COMPACT_ATOMS: atom_id res chain seq x y z
N MET A 1 -3.72 -10.53 8.69
CA MET A 1 -2.28 -10.16 8.66
C MET A 1 -1.76 -10.23 10.08
N PRO A 2 -0.78 -11.10 10.40
CA PRO A 2 -0.16 -11.15 11.72
C PRO A 2 1.12 -10.30 11.76
N HIS A 3 1.25 -9.39 12.73
CA HIS A 3 2.51 -8.67 13.05
C HIS A 3 3.17 -9.38 14.26
N PRO A 4 4.52 -9.40 14.40
CA PRO A 4 5.18 -8.32 15.13
C PRO A 4 6.59 -7.95 14.63
N GLN A 5 7.04 -8.40 13.46
CA GLN A 5 8.30 -7.97 12.86
C GLN A 5 8.01 -7.50 11.44
N GLY A 6 7.78 -6.18 11.33
CA GLY A 6 7.51 -5.50 10.08
C GLY A 6 8.68 -5.58 9.11
N SER A 7 8.32 -5.54 7.83
CA SER A 7 9.17 -5.58 6.64
C SER A 7 9.84 -6.93 6.34
N ASN A 8 9.66 -7.37 5.10
CA ASN A 8 10.60 -8.22 4.39
C ASN A 8 10.98 -7.46 3.11
N GLY A 9 12.25 -7.51 2.69
CA GLY A 9 12.71 -6.97 1.42
C GLY A 9 13.36 -5.57 1.46
N ASN A 10 13.91 -5.16 0.32
CA ASN A 10 14.67 -3.92 0.22
C ASN A 10 13.75 -2.70 0.36
N PRO A 11 14.23 -1.59 0.94
CA PRO A 11 13.50 -0.34 0.95
C PRO A 11 13.28 0.18 -0.48
N VAL A 12 12.20 0.92 -0.67
CA VAL A 12 11.92 1.71 -1.88
C VAL A 12 11.70 3.15 -1.47
N TYR A 13 12.05 4.07 -2.38
CA TYR A 13 11.84 5.48 -2.13
C TYR A 13 10.35 5.82 -2.25
N VAL A 14 9.82 6.46 -1.20
CA VAL A 14 8.50 7.08 -1.11
C VAL A 14 8.69 8.43 -0.44
N ALA A 15 7.99 9.45 -0.92
CA ALA A 15 8.11 10.80 -0.38
C ALA A 15 7.20 11.03 0.83
N LEU A 16 5.99 10.44 0.80
CA LEU A 16 5.02 10.56 1.89
C LEU A 16 5.16 9.42 2.88
N ASN A 17 4.80 9.69 4.13
CA ASN A 17 4.65 8.66 5.13
C ASN A 17 3.30 7.92 4.96
N PHE A 18 3.14 6.81 5.68
CA PHE A 18 1.93 5.99 5.56
C PHE A 18 0.66 6.76 5.95
N ASP A 19 0.71 7.59 6.98
CA ASP A 19 -0.48 8.28 7.48
C ASP A 19 -0.98 9.32 6.47
N GLU A 20 -0.06 10.05 5.83
CA GLU A 20 -0.38 11.00 4.75
C GLU A 20 -1.05 10.31 3.56
N VAL A 21 -0.50 9.18 3.12
CA VAL A 21 -1.10 8.42 2.01
C VAL A 21 -2.40 7.75 2.42
N TYR A 22 -2.48 7.22 3.64
CA TYR A 22 -3.70 6.67 4.18
C TYR A 22 -4.79 7.74 4.19
N GLU A 23 -4.47 8.96 4.62
CA GLU A 23 -5.35 10.11 4.55
C GLU A 23 -5.82 10.40 3.11
N PHE A 24 -4.90 10.49 2.16
CA PHE A 24 -5.20 10.69 0.74
C PHE A 24 -6.14 9.63 0.15
N VAL A 25 -5.96 8.34 0.47
CA VAL A 25 -6.83 7.26 -0.03
C VAL A 25 -8.30 7.48 0.36
N GLY A 26 -8.57 8.10 1.50
CA GLY A 26 -9.93 8.38 1.95
C GLY A 26 -10.79 7.14 2.22
N GLN A 27 -12.04 7.36 2.63
CA GLN A 27 -13.00 6.25 2.83
C GLN A 27 -13.51 5.66 1.52
N SER A 28 -13.55 6.46 0.46
CA SER A 28 -14.03 6.05 -0.87
C SER A 28 -12.99 5.24 -1.67
N GLY A 29 -11.74 5.23 -1.21
CA GLY A 29 -10.62 4.75 -2.00
C GLY A 29 -10.23 5.73 -3.11
N VAL A 30 -9.10 5.45 -3.76
CA VAL A 30 -8.57 6.27 -4.85
C VAL A 30 -8.10 5.38 -5.99
N ASN A 31 -8.38 5.80 -7.22
CA ASN A 31 -7.83 5.18 -8.41
C ASN A 31 -6.49 5.83 -8.73
N PHE A 32 -5.48 5.03 -9.02
CA PHE A 32 -4.15 5.50 -9.38
C PHE A 32 -3.53 4.56 -10.41
N ARG A 33 -2.44 4.98 -11.05
CA ARG A 33 -1.64 4.08 -11.89
C ARG A 33 -0.42 3.60 -11.14
N SER A 34 -0.14 2.31 -11.22
CA SER A 34 1.14 1.77 -10.77
C SER A 34 2.28 2.23 -11.68
N THR A 35 3.52 2.04 -11.25
CA THR A 35 4.70 2.28 -12.09
C THR A 35 4.84 1.31 -13.27
N THR A 36 3.99 0.28 -13.37
CA THR A 36 3.89 -0.61 -14.53
C THR A 36 2.72 -0.26 -15.45
N ASP A 37 2.15 0.94 -15.30
CA ASP A 37 0.98 1.46 -16.07
C ASP A 37 -0.30 0.63 -15.89
N GLU A 38 -0.40 -0.14 -14.80
CA GLU A 38 -1.62 -0.85 -14.43
C GLU A 38 -2.57 0.09 -13.68
N ASN A 39 -3.86 0.06 -14.02
CA ASN A 39 -4.88 0.76 -13.26
C ASN A 39 -5.12 0.04 -11.94
N MET A 40 -4.96 0.77 -10.84
CA MET A 40 -5.12 0.25 -9.50
C MET A 40 -6.12 1.06 -8.69
N VAL A 41 -6.68 0.41 -7.69
CA VAL A 41 -7.54 1.01 -6.67
C VAL A 41 -6.88 0.79 -5.32
N ALA A 42 -6.61 1.88 -4.61
CA ALA A 42 -6.22 1.83 -3.21
C ALA A 42 -7.47 2.01 -2.34
N ARG A 43 -7.63 1.17 -1.33
CA ARG A 43 -8.71 1.29 -0.34
C ARG A 43 -8.17 1.19 1.06
N ARG A 44 -8.79 1.91 1.98
CA ARG A 44 -8.54 1.70 3.41
C ARG A 44 -9.17 0.40 3.88
N GLY A 45 -8.47 -0.29 4.77
CA GLY A 45 -8.96 -1.46 5.47
C GLY A 45 -8.28 -1.58 6.83
N HIS A 46 -8.54 -2.71 7.48
CA HIS A 46 -7.88 -3.09 8.72
C HIS A 46 -7.22 -4.46 8.55
N ALA A 47 -6.16 -4.71 9.31
CA ALA A 47 -5.53 -6.02 9.39
C ALA A 47 -6.46 -7.04 10.06
N GLY A 48 -5.95 -8.27 10.26
CA GLY A 48 -6.76 -9.36 10.83
C GLY A 48 -7.14 -9.14 12.30
N ASP A 49 -6.44 -8.22 12.97
CA ASP A 49 -6.75 -7.77 14.34
C ASP A 49 -7.92 -6.78 14.40
N GLY A 50 -8.40 -6.27 13.26
CA GLY A 50 -9.46 -5.26 13.18
C GLY A 50 -9.03 -3.86 13.63
N VAL A 51 -7.77 -3.64 13.97
CA VAL A 51 -7.27 -2.39 14.57
C VAL A 51 -6.16 -1.77 13.71
N THR A 52 -5.23 -2.56 13.19
CA THR A 52 -4.09 -2.02 12.45
C THR A 52 -4.56 -1.50 11.09
N PRO A 53 -4.38 -0.20 10.77
CA PRO A 53 -4.78 0.36 9.49
C PRO A 53 -3.93 -0.22 8.36
N VAL A 54 -4.59 -0.58 7.25
CA VAL A 54 -3.93 -1.06 6.05
C VAL A 54 -4.50 -0.40 4.80
N ILE A 55 -3.66 -0.23 3.79
CA ILE A 55 -4.06 0.11 2.43
C ILE A 55 -4.13 -1.21 1.64
N VAL A 56 -5.30 -1.53 1.13
CA VAL A 56 -5.50 -2.64 0.19
C VAL A 56 -5.27 -2.12 -1.21
N LEU A 57 -4.36 -2.77 -1.92
CA LEU A 57 -3.98 -2.45 -3.29
C LEU A 57 -4.64 -3.48 -4.21
N GLU A 58 -5.64 -3.03 -4.97
CA GLU A 58 -6.39 -3.85 -5.91
C GLU A 58 -5.99 -3.45 -7.33
N GLY A 59 -5.58 -4.41 -8.15
CA GLY A 59 -5.45 -4.24 -9.59
C GLY A 59 -6.78 -4.55 -10.27
N GLU A 60 -6.80 -4.58 -11.60
CA GLU A 60 -8.04 -4.72 -12.38
C GLU A 60 -8.81 -6.03 -12.10
N ARG A 61 -8.10 -7.10 -11.68
CA ARG A 61 -8.70 -8.42 -11.48
C ARG A 61 -8.33 -9.10 -10.17
N ASN A 62 -7.33 -8.62 -9.46
CA ASN A 62 -6.78 -9.29 -8.28
C ASN A 62 -6.29 -8.27 -7.24
N VAL A 63 -6.29 -8.69 -5.97
CA VAL A 63 -5.58 -7.96 -4.91
C VAL A 63 -4.08 -8.16 -5.11
N HIS A 64 -3.35 -7.06 -5.30
CA HIS A 64 -1.89 -7.06 -5.42
C HIS A 64 -1.22 -7.19 -4.06
N GLY A 65 -1.81 -6.59 -3.03
CA GLY A 65 -1.29 -6.70 -1.67
C GLY A 65 -2.01 -5.82 -0.66
N ARG A 66 -1.56 -5.91 0.59
CA ARG A 66 -2.02 -5.07 1.68
C ARG A 66 -0.81 -4.46 2.36
N VAL A 67 -0.86 -3.17 2.65
CA VAL A 67 0.27 -2.41 3.19
C VAL A 67 -0.15 -1.77 4.49
N CYS A 68 0.53 -2.11 5.58
CA CYS A 68 0.44 -1.37 6.84
C CYS A 68 1.56 -0.32 6.93
N SER A 69 1.53 0.52 7.96
CA SER A 69 2.58 1.52 8.20
C SER A 69 3.99 0.95 8.24
N SER A 70 4.19 -0.27 8.76
CA SER A 70 5.51 -0.92 8.82
C SER A 70 5.99 -1.51 7.49
N CYS A 71 5.07 -1.74 6.55
CA CYS A 71 5.38 -2.31 5.23
C CYS A 71 5.35 -1.21 4.13
N TRP A 72 5.01 0.04 4.49
CA TRP A 72 5.12 1.22 3.64
C TRP A 72 6.60 1.56 3.36
N GLY A 73 6.94 1.85 2.11
CA GLY A 73 8.35 2.09 1.72
C GLY A 73 9.20 0.82 1.59
N HIS A 74 8.59 -0.37 1.52
CA HIS A 74 9.30 -1.64 1.30
C HIS A 74 8.86 -2.35 0.02
N GLN A 75 9.72 -3.22 -0.50
CA GLN A 75 9.41 -4.01 -1.70
C GLN A 75 8.29 -5.04 -1.51
N THR A 76 8.19 -5.59 -0.31
CA THR A 76 7.30 -6.71 -0.01
C THR A 76 6.52 -6.45 1.27
N SER A 77 5.27 -6.92 1.24
CA SER A 77 4.34 -6.83 2.36
C SER A 77 4.73 -7.81 3.47
N CYS A 78 4.11 -7.64 4.63
CA CYS A 78 4.29 -8.48 5.79
C CYS A 78 3.84 -9.95 5.52
N THR A 79 3.07 -10.20 4.45
CA THR A 79 2.65 -11.52 3.97
C THR A 79 3.38 -11.98 2.68
N GLY A 80 4.41 -11.24 2.25
CA GLY A 80 5.30 -11.62 1.15
C GLY A 80 4.86 -11.19 -0.25
N GLU A 81 3.74 -10.48 -0.40
CA GLU A 81 3.31 -9.93 -1.69
C GLU A 81 4.21 -8.77 -2.12
N ARG A 82 4.54 -8.70 -3.42
CA ARG A 82 5.30 -7.60 -3.99
C ARG A 82 4.41 -6.37 -4.14
N ILE A 83 4.77 -5.30 -3.44
CA ILE A 83 3.96 -4.08 -3.31
C ILE A 83 4.68 -2.81 -3.79
N SER A 84 5.99 -2.88 -4.11
CA SER A 84 6.79 -1.69 -4.46
C SER A 84 6.18 -0.85 -5.58
N GLN A 85 5.80 -1.46 -6.69
CA GLN A 85 5.29 -0.73 -7.87
C GLN A 85 3.97 -0.02 -7.57
N ALA A 86 3.12 -0.65 -6.77
CA ALA A 86 1.84 -0.11 -6.34
C ALA A 86 2.01 0.99 -5.28
N ILE A 87 2.92 0.81 -4.32
CA ILE A 87 3.25 1.83 -3.31
C ILE A 87 3.82 3.08 -3.99
N VAL A 88 4.81 2.94 -4.87
CA VAL A 88 5.43 4.08 -5.55
C VAL A 88 4.43 4.79 -6.46
N GLY A 89 3.58 4.04 -7.16
CA GLY A 89 2.49 4.64 -7.96
C GLY A 89 1.51 5.44 -7.11
N LEU A 90 1.13 4.91 -5.94
CA LEU A 90 0.22 5.57 -5.02
C LEU A 90 0.86 6.81 -4.37
N ASP A 91 2.13 6.73 -3.97
CA ASP A 91 2.90 7.85 -3.44
C ASP A 91 3.02 8.99 -4.48
N ASN A 92 3.32 8.65 -5.74
CA ASN A 92 3.34 9.63 -6.83
C ASN A 92 1.97 10.29 -7.04
N ALA A 93 0.88 9.52 -6.94
CA ALA A 93 -0.48 10.04 -7.10
C ALA A 93 -0.90 10.96 -5.93
N ALA A 94 -0.43 10.67 -4.72
CA ALA A 94 -0.70 11.47 -3.53
C ALA A 94 0.15 12.75 -3.45
N ASN A 95 1.32 12.77 -4.10
CA ASN A 95 2.21 13.93 -4.20
C ASN A 95 1.95 14.84 -5.42
N ALA A 96 1.06 14.45 -6.32
CA ALA A 96 0.75 15.18 -7.56
C ALA A 96 -0.25 16.32 -7.34
#